data_AF-A0ABD2P740-F1
#
_entry.id   AF-A0ABD2P740-F1
#
_cell.length_a   1.000
_cell.length_b   1.000
_cell.length_c   1.000
_cell.angle_alpha   90.00
_cell.angle_beta   90.00
_cell.angle_gamma   90.00
#
_symmetry.space_group_name_H-M   'P 1'
#
loop_
_entity.id
_entity.type
_entity.pdbx_description
1 polymer ?
#
loop_
_entity_poly.entity_id
_entity_poly.type
_entity_poly.pdbx_seq_one_letter_code
_entity_poly.pdbx_strand_id
1 'polypeptide(L)'
;KNGEGACAFRPIYLIPSGAKLFEKVIARKLEKQIGEKCPLSSFQFGFKKGLSAIGAVDKVKSAAKMEMEKPISARSSVCGLRLI
;
A
#
# COMPACT_ATOMS: atom_id res chain seq x y z
N LYS A 1 6.01 30.71 20.13
CA LYS A 1 6.20 29.28 20.51
C LYS A 1 5.92 28.46 19.26
N ASN A 2 6.97 27.99 18.60
CA ASN A 2 6.87 27.31 17.30
C ASN A 2 6.29 25.90 17.51
N GLY A 3 5.28 25.56 16.72
CA GLY A 3 4.56 24.30 16.78
C GLY A 3 5.33 23.17 16.10
N GLU A 4 6.22 22.52 16.84
CA GLU A 4 6.79 21.24 16.44
C GLU A 4 5.80 20.15 16.88
N GLY A 5 5.09 19.59 15.91
CA GLY A 5 4.01 18.62 16.10
C GLY A 5 4.46 17.47 16.99
N ALA A 6 3.76 17.31 18.12
CA ALA A 6 3.95 16.21 19.04
C ALA A 6 3.97 14.88 18.28
N CYS A 7 4.99 14.07 18.53
CA CYS A 7 5.02 12.67 18.11
C CYS A 7 3.81 11.99 18.76
N ALA A 8 2.70 11.88 18.02
CA ALA A 8 1.45 11.37 18.53
C ALA A 8 1.68 9.93 18.99
N PHE A 9 1.48 9.67 20.28
CA PHE A 9 1.60 8.35 20.87
C PHE A 9 0.71 7.35 20.12
N ARG A 10 1.30 6.26 19.61
CA ARG A 10 0.59 5.16 18.93
C ARG A 10 0.69 3.90 19.77
N PRO A 11 -0.31 3.62 20.63
CA PRO A 11 -0.29 2.41 21.45
C PRO A 11 -0.33 1.17 20.55
N ILE A 12 0.52 0.19 20.87
CA ILE A 12 0.55 -1.11 20.19
C ILE A 12 0.00 -2.15 21.17
N TYR A 13 -0.95 -2.97 20.70
CA TYR A 13 -1.45 -4.09 21.48
C TYR A 13 -0.63 -5.35 21.20
N LEU A 14 -0.11 -5.97 22.26
CA LEU A 14 0.67 -7.19 22.16
C LEU A 14 -0.24 -8.40 22.38
N ILE A 15 -0.45 -9.17 21.31
CA ILE A 15 -1.20 -10.42 21.36
C ILE A 15 -0.34 -11.50 22.06
N PRO A 16 -0.91 -12.33 22.95
CA PRO A 16 -0.20 -13.45 23.57
C PRO A 16 0.40 -14.41 22.54
N SER A 17 1.57 -14.99 22.84
CA SER A 17 2.31 -15.84 21.90
C SER A 17 1.49 -17.01 21.35
N GLY A 18 0.64 -17.63 22.17
CA GLY A 18 -0.26 -18.70 21.73
C GLY A 18 -1.29 -18.22 20.69
N ALA A 19 -1.84 -17.02 20.87
CA ALA A 19 -2.77 -16.42 19.91
C ALA A 19 -2.10 -16.00 18.60
N LYS A 20 -0.80 -15.63 18.61
CA LYS A 20 -0.02 -15.39 17.39
C LYS A 20 0.10 -16.62 16.48
N LEU A 21 0.04 -17.82 17.04
CA LEU A 21 0.02 -19.05 16.24
C LEU A 21 -1.27 -19.12 15.42
N PHE A 22 -2.41 -18.86 16.05
CA PHE A 22 -3.71 -18.84 15.36
C PHE A 22 -3.77 -17.72 14.31
N GLU A 23 -3.26 -16.53 14.63
CA GLU A 23 -3.13 -15.42 13.67
C GLU A 23 -2.36 -15.86 12.43
N LYS A 24 -1.21 -16.53 12.58
CA LYS A 24 -0.43 -17.05 11.45
C LYS A 24 -1.19 -18.10 10.63
N VAL A 25 -1.92 -19.00 11.28
CA VAL A 25 -2.72 -20.02 10.58
C VAL A 25 -3.85 -19.37 9.78
N ILE A 26 -4.55 -18.40 10.36
CA ILE A 26 -5.63 -17.66 9.72
C ILE A 26 -5.07 -16.84 8.55
N ALA A 27 -4.01 -16.07 8.76
CA ALA A 27 -3.36 -15.27 7.73
C ALA A 27 -2.95 -16.12 6.52
N ARG A 28 -2.33 -17.28 6.73
CA ARG A 28 -1.96 -18.21 5.64
C ARG A 28 -3.18 -18.73 4.86
N LYS A 29 -4.28 -19.05 5.55
CA LYS A 29 -5.52 -19.49 4.89
C LYS A 29 -6.12 -18.36 4.05
N LEU A 30 -6.14 -17.14 4.58
CA LEU A 30 -6.64 -15.96 3.87
C LEU A 30 -5.76 -15.61 2.67
N GLU A 31 -4.43 -15.59 2.82
CA GLU A 31 -3.49 -15.34 1.72
C GLU A 31 -3.71 -16.33 0.56
N LYS A 32 -3.91 -17.62 0.88
CA LYS A 32 -4.23 -18.64 -0.13
C LYS A 32 -5.56 -18.35 -0.82
N GLN A 33 -6.63 -18.10 -0.06
CA GLN A 33 -7.96 -17.84 -0.64
C GLN A 33 -8.00 -16.56 -1.48
N ILE A 34 -7.35 -15.48 -1.01
CA ILE A 34 -7.25 -14.21 -1.73
C ILE A 34 -6.46 -14.42 -3.02
N GLY A 35 -5.31 -15.11 -2.96
CA GLY A 35 -4.50 -15.43 -4.14
C GLY A 35 -5.24 -16.24 -5.20
N GLU A 36 -6.12 -17.17 -4.78
CA GLU A 36 -6.85 -18.06 -5.69
C GLU A 36 -8.17 -17.46 -6.23
N LYS A 37 -8.93 -16.73 -5.39
CA LYS A 37 -10.32 -16.36 -5.70
C LYS A 37 -10.57 -14.85 -5.82
N CYS A 38 -9.71 -14.01 -5.25
CA CYS A 38 -9.91 -12.56 -5.20
C CYS A 38 -8.55 -11.85 -5.32
N PRO A 39 -7.94 -11.84 -6.52
CA PRO A 39 -6.61 -11.28 -6.69
C PRO A 39 -6.62 -9.79 -6.32
N LEU A 40 -5.69 -9.41 -5.44
CA LEU A 40 -5.50 -8.02 -5.03
C LEU A 40 -5.12 -7.14 -6.24
N SER A 41 -5.51 -5.87 -6.18
CA SER A 41 -5.17 -4.88 -7.21
C SER A 41 -3.69 -4.90 -7.57
N SER A 42 -3.39 -4.68 -8.86
CA SER A 42 -2.01 -4.54 -9.35
C SER A 42 -1.31 -3.30 -8.78
N PHE A 43 -2.07 -2.36 -8.22
CA PHE A 43 -1.56 -1.15 -7.56
C PHE A 43 -1.47 -1.28 -6.03
N GLN A 44 -1.83 -2.44 -5.47
CA GLN A 44 -1.69 -2.71 -4.05
C GLN A 44 -0.32 -3.32 -3.76
N PHE A 45 0.56 -2.54 -3.14
CA PHE A 45 1.92 -2.95 -2.77
C PHE A 45 2.07 -3.30 -1.28
N GLY A 46 1.21 -2.74 -0.43
CA GLY A 46 1.25 -2.98 1.01
C GLY A 46 0.84 -4.40 1.37
N PHE A 47 1.59 -5.03 2.29
CA PHE A 47 1.31 -6.35 2.84
C PHE A 47 1.11 -7.47 1.81
N LYS A 48 1.65 -7.30 0.59
CA LYS A 48 1.62 -8.29 -0.48
C LYS A 48 2.98 -8.96 -0.63
N LYS A 49 2.98 -10.28 -0.73
CA LYS A 49 4.21 -11.08 -0.86
C LYS A 49 4.99 -10.66 -2.11
N GLY A 50 6.28 -10.40 -1.93
CA GLY A 50 7.19 -10.02 -3.02
C GLY A 50 7.08 -8.57 -3.50
N LEU A 51 6.25 -7.74 -2.85
CA LEU A 51 6.17 -6.30 -3.13
C LEU A 51 6.67 -5.48 -1.94
N SER A 52 7.16 -4.27 -2.23
CA SER A 52 7.69 -3.35 -1.23
C SER A 52 7.23 -1.92 -1.49
N ALA A 53 7.41 -1.05 -0.49
CA ALA A 53 7.12 0.38 -0.64
C ALA A 53 7.95 1.05 -1.74
N ILE A 54 9.17 0.54 -2.01
CA ILE A 54 10.03 1.03 -3.09
C ILE A 54 9.33 0.84 -4.43
N GLY A 55 8.77 -0.35 -4.68
CA GLY A 55 8.03 -0.64 -5.92
C GLY A 55 6.80 0.26 -6.10
N ALA A 56 6.14 0.66 -5.01
CA ALA A 56 5.03 1.61 -5.08
C ALA A 56 5.51 3.00 -5.51
N VAL A 57 6.61 3.49 -4.93
CA VAL A 57 7.21 4.78 -5.28
C VAL A 57 7.66 4.79 -6.74
N ASP A 58 8.32 3.72 -7.20
CA ASP A 58 8.78 3.61 -8.59
C ASP A 58 7.61 3.62 -9.57
N LYS A 59 6.50 2.95 -9.21
CA LYS A 59 5.28 2.99 -10.03
C LYS A 59 4.72 4.42 -10.12
N VAL A 60 4.66 5.15 -9.01
CA VAL A 60 4.20 6.55 -9.00
C VAL A 60 5.13 7.45 -9.82
N LYS A 61 6.45 7.29 -9.68
CA LYS A 61 7.44 8.05 -10.48
C LYS A 61 7.26 7.80 -11.98
N SER A 62 7.08 6.53 -12.37
CA SER A 62 6.86 6.18 -13.77
C SER A 62 5.57 6.79 -14.32
N ALA A 63 4.48 6.75 -13.54
CA ALA A 63 3.21 7.35 -13.91
C ALA A 63 3.33 8.87 -14.08
N ALA A 64 3.98 9.54 -13.13
CA ALA A 64 4.22 10.98 -13.21
C ALA A 64 5.05 11.37 -14.45
N LYS A 65 6.12 10.61 -14.76
CA LYS A 65 6.95 10.85 -15.94
C LYS A 65 6.14 10.72 -17.24
N MET A 66 5.34 9.65 -17.37
CA MET A 66 4.47 9.46 -18.53
C MET A 66 3.45 10.59 -18.69
N GLU A 67 2.93 11.15 -17.59
CA GLU A 67 2.00 12.28 -17.65
C GLU A 67 2.69 13.58 -18.09
N MET A 68 3.93 13.80 -17.67
CA MET A 68 4.72 14.98 -18.07
C MET A 68 5.09 14.96 -19.56
N GLU A 69 5.32 13.78 -20.14
CA GLU A 69 5.65 13.60 -21.55
C GLU A 69 4.45 13.85 -22.49
N LYS A 70 3.22 13.83 -21.98
CA LYS A 70 2.02 14.13 -22.77
C LYS A 70 1.97 15.61 -23.19
N PRO A 71 1.46 15.91 -24.40
CA PRO A 71 1.17 17.29 -24.80
C PRO A 71 0.15 17.91 -23.84
N ILE A 72 0.24 19.22 -23.61
CA ILE A 72 -0.56 19.94 -22.61
C ILE A 72 -2.07 19.69 -22.79
N SER A 73 -2.54 19.53 -24.04
CA SER A 73 -3.93 19.23 -24.39
C SER A 73 -4.41 17.83 -23.95
N ALA A 74 -3.50 16.88 -23.73
CA ALA A 74 -3.79 15.49 -23.37
C ALA A 74 -3.43 15.16 -21.91
N ARG A 75 -2.93 16.13 -21.15
CA ARG A 75 -2.62 15.96 -19.73
C ARG A 75 -3.93 15.87 -18.94
N SER A 76 -4.12 14.76 -18.26
CA SER A 76 -5.19 14.63 -17.27
C SER A 76 -4.83 15.47 -16.05
N SER A 77 -5.80 16.18 -15.48
CA SER A 77 -5.58 16.86 -14.21
C SER A 77 -5.16 15.79 -13.19
N VAL A 78 -4.09 16.06 -12.44
CA VAL A 78 -3.51 15.13 -11.45
C VAL A 78 -4.56 14.65 -10.43
N CYS A 79 -5.67 15.37 -10.30
CA CYS A 79 -6.87 15.01 -9.54
C CYS A 79 -7.51 13.67 -9.97
N GLY A 80 -7.23 13.17 -11.19
CA GLY A 80 -7.79 11.93 -11.75
C GLY A 80 -6.94 10.67 -11.57
N LEU A 81 -5.73 10.75 -10.99
CA LEU A 81 -4.94 9.57 -10.65
C LEU A 81 -5.60 8.83 -9.48
N ARG A 82 -6.61 8.00 -9.80
CA ARG A 82 -7.28 7.12 -8.86
C ARG A 82 -6.32 6.01 -8.44
N LEU A 83 -5.43 6.35 -7.51
CA LEU A 83 -4.62 5.43 -6.73
C LEU A 83 -5.51 4.86 -5.61
N ILE A 84 -6.47 4.00 -5.98
CA ILE A 84 -7.29 3.23 -5.02
C ILE A 84 -7.33 1.78 -5.51
#